data_AF-A0A7S3I9V0-F1
#
_entry.id   AF-A0A7S3I9V0-F1
#
_cell.length_a   1.000
_cell.length_b   1.000
_cell.length_c   1.000
_cell.angle_alpha   90.00
_cell.angle_beta   90.00
_cell.angle_gamma   90.00
#
_symmetry.space_group_name_H-M   'P 1'
#
loop_
_entity.id
_entity.type
_entity.pdbx_description
1 polymer ?
#
loop_
_entity_poly.entity_id
_entity_poly.type
_entity_poly.pdbx_seq_one_letter_code
_entity_poly.pdbx_strand_id
1 'polypeptide(L)'
;MDTITKLQACPKDKGQLKCLVCDNDFDSGWHIPLVVPVCGHIFCKPCLEQSRVNSEKVTCPLCGMTTCVPLWEFAVNFEVIYFNDEVLGVRYCEVHKLQLVSQSLCRLCILLNKEYFSEFLESAQTLDYFKSQKSLINTQKLKYSKAYKEFLGYLKQIEKVSEAHVKNLRSAEEKLIFFIRSTKETCIEQVYSNCREVSELKQNFQQQLKQIDQEILRVKQLKSQFEHSDISEQLVFEV
;
A
#
# COMPACT_ATOMS: atom_id res chain seq x y z
N MET A 1 28.26 28.63 -9.32
CA MET A 1 26.98 28.31 -9.97
C MET A 1 27.18 27.01 -10.73
N ASP A 2 26.17 26.15 -10.76
CA ASP A 2 26.11 24.85 -11.49
C ASP A 2 26.54 23.58 -10.75
N THR A 3 25.78 23.17 -9.74
CA THR A 3 25.71 21.73 -9.37
C THR A 3 24.39 21.28 -8.74
N ILE A 4 23.36 22.14 -8.65
CA ILE A 4 22.05 21.82 -8.03
C ILE A 4 21.02 21.33 -9.07
N THR A 5 21.38 21.20 -10.35
CA THR A 5 20.41 20.91 -11.44
C THR A 5 20.18 19.42 -11.74
N LYS A 6 20.47 18.50 -10.80
CA LYS A 6 20.20 17.05 -10.98
C LYS A 6 19.35 16.39 -9.89
N LEU A 7 18.71 17.17 -9.03
CA LEU A 7 17.65 16.68 -8.15
C LEU A 7 16.32 17.23 -8.68
N GLN A 8 15.75 16.55 -9.69
CA GLN A 8 14.44 16.92 -10.25
C GLN A 8 13.33 16.59 -9.24
N ALA A 9 13.16 17.45 -8.25
CA ALA A 9 11.86 17.74 -7.66
C ALA A 9 11.41 19.07 -8.29
N CYS A 10 10.28 19.06 -9.01
CA CYS A 10 9.82 20.25 -9.73
C CYS A 10 9.30 21.27 -8.70
N PRO A 11 9.86 22.49 -8.62
CA PRO A 11 9.28 23.54 -7.81
C PRO A 11 8.09 24.11 -8.60
N LYS A 12 6.87 23.76 -8.21
CA LYS A 12 5.67 24.47 -8.67
C LYS A 12 4.88 24.96 -7.46
N ASP A 13 4.84 26.30 -7.39
CA ASP A 13 4.06 27.18 -6.54
C ASP A 13 4.14 26.97 -5.02
N LYS A 14 4.73 27.97 -4.35
CA LYS A 14 5.06 28.10 -2.90
C LYS A 14 6.41 27.56 -2.45
N GLY A 15 7.24 27.06 -3.37
CA GLY A 15 8.61 26.68 -3.05
C GLY A 15 8.73 25.43 -2.18
N GLN A 16 7.73 24.54 -2.17
CA GLN A 16 7.83 23.20 -1.59
C GLN A 16 8.15 22.17 -2.67
N LEU A 17 8.87 21.11 -2.30
CA LEU A 17 9.19 19.98 -3.16
C LEU A 17 8.11 18.90 -3.01
N LYS A 18 7.64 18.42 -4.16
CA LYS A 18 6.54 17.46 -4.26
C LYS A 18 6.95 16.20 -5.01
N CYS A 19 6.25 15.11 -4.72
CA CYS A 19 6.39 13.87 -5.48
C CYS A 19 5.78 14.04 -6.88
N LEU A 20 6.55 13.76 -7.94
CA LEU A 20 6.08 13.87 -9.33
C LEU A 20 4.96 12.89 -9.71
N VAL A 21 4.72 11.85 -8.91
CA VAL A 21 3.69 10.82 -9.19
C VAL A 21 2.35 11.17 -8.56
N CYS A 22 2.33 11.63 -7.30
CA CYS A 22 1.09 11.92 -6.57
C CYS A 22 0.85 13.40 -6.27
N ASP A 23 1.79 14.28 -6.62
CA ASP A 23 1.78 15.73 -6.37
C ASP A 23 1.61 16.15 -4.89
N ASN A 24 1.80 15.21 -3.96
CA ASN A 24 1.82 15.50 -2.53
C ASN A 24 3.21 15.98 -2.09
N ASP A 25 3.22 16.88 -1.10
CA ASP A 25 4.43 17.36 -0.45
C ASP A 25 5.16 16.19 0.22
N PHE A 26 6.48 16.20 0.13
CA PHE A 26 7.30 15.26 0.88
C PHE A 26 7.26 15.59 2.38
N ASP A 27 7.17 14.55 3.20
CA ASP A 27 7.09 14.65 4.66
C ASP A 27 7.86 13.51 5.34
N SER A 28 8.03 13.58 6.67
CA SER A 28 8.73 12.55 7.47
C SER A 28 7.84 11.36 7.87
N GLY A 29 6.57 11.36 7.47
CA GLY A 29 5.56 10.38 7.87
C GLY A 29 5.13 9.47 6.72
N TRP A 30 4.15 9.93 5.93
CA TRP A 30 3.53 9.13 4.88
C TRP A 30 4.22 9.33 3.53
N HIS A 31 4.56 10.57 3.16
CA HIS A 31 5.20 10.89 1.90
C HIS A 31 6.72 10.99 2.03
N ILE A 32 7.34 9.96 2.63
CA ILE A 32 8.79 9.92 2.84
C ILE A 32 9.51 9.91 1.47
N PRO A 33 10.36 10.90 1.17
CA PRO A 33 11.13 10.97 -0.08
C PRO A 33 12.22 9.90 -0.09
N LEU A 34 12.13 8.96 -1.02
CA LEU A 34 13.12 7.90 -1.24
C LEU A 34 13.86 8.12 -2.55
N VAL A 35 15.18 7.93 -2.52
CA VAL A 35 16.06 8.02 -3.69
C VAL A 35 16.15 6.67 -4.39
N VAL A 36 15.82 6.62 -5.68
CA VAL A 36 15.98 5.41 -6.49
C VAL A 36 17.47 5.19 -6.80
N PRO A 37 18.11 4.11 -6.31
CA PRO A 37 19.57 3.97 -6.34
C PRO A 37 20.22 4.03 -7.72
N VAL A 38 19.53 3.52 -8.76
CA VAL A 38 20.08 3.44 -10.12
C VAL A 38 20.02 4.75 -10.90
N CYS A 39 19.16 5.70 -10.49
CA CYS A 39 18.91 6.91 -11.27
C CYS A 39 18.88 8.22 -10.46
N GLY A 40 18.87 8.15 -9.13
CA GLY A 40 18.87 9.32 -8.25
C GLY A 40 17.54 10.07 -8.14
N HIS A 41 16.51 9.68 -8.90
CA HIS A 41 15.20 10.31 -8.83
C HIS A 41 14.51 10.03 -7.49
N ILE A 42 13.69 10.98 -7.06
CA ILE A 42 13.07 11.00 -5.73
C ILE A 42 11.57 10.84 -5.87
N PHE A 43 11.00 9.91 -5.12
CA PHE A 43 9.56 9.68 -5.05
C PHE A 43 9.16 9.31 -3.64
N CYS A 44 7.90 9.52 -3.30
CA CYS A 44 7.42 9.15 -1.99
C CYS A 44 7.30 7.62 -1.89
N LYS A 45 7.51 7.08 -0.68
CA LYS A 45 7.42 5.64 -0.43
C LYS A 45 6.14 4.98 -0.98
N PRO A 46 4.92 5.54 -0.82
CA PRO A 46 3.70 4.94 -1.37
C PRO A 46 3.72 4.83 -2.91
N CYS A 47 4.27 5.82 -3.61
CA CYS A 47 4.36 5.78 -5.07
C CYS A 47 5.39 4.75 -5.55
N LEU A 48 6.51 4.59 -4.85
CA LEU A 48 7.46 3.52 -5.19
C LEU A 48 6.92 2.12 -4.86
N GLU A 49 6.10 1.98 -3.80
CA GLU A 49 5.41 0.72 -3.51
C GLU A 49 4.48 0.31 -4.65
N GLN A 50 3.76 1.26 -5.26
CA GLN A 50 2.92 1.02 -6.45
C GLN A 50 3.74 0.70 -7.70
N SER A 51 4.99 1.13 -7.74
CA SER A 51 5.92 0.95 -8.87
C SER A 51 6.74 -0.35 -8.78
N ARG A 52 6.41 -1.21 -7.80
CA ARG A 52 7.03 -2.52 -7.62
C ARG A 52 6.54 -3.50 -8.67
N VAL A 53 7.47 -4.16 -9.34
CA VAL A 53 7.17 -5.31 -10.20
C VAL A 53 7.01 -6.57 -9.33
N ASN A 54 7.81 -6.69 -8.27
CA ASN A 54 7.71 -7.74 -7.27
C ASN A 54 8.38 -7.30 -5.93
N SER A 55 8.63 -8.26 -5.02
CA SER A 55 9.21 -7.96 -3.71
C SER A 55 10.60 -7.30 -3.78
N GLU A 56 11.37 -7.58 -4.83
CA GLU A 56 12.79 -7.25 -4.96
C GLU A 56 13.07 -6.21 -6.05
N LYS A 57 12.11 -5.96 -6.95
CA LYS A 57 12.28 -5.08 -8.10
C LYS A 57 11.36 -3.87 -8.06
N VAL A 58 11.98 -2.69 -8.11
CA VAL A 58 11.29 -1.40 -8.18
C VAL A 58 11.70 -0.71 -9.49
N THR A 59 10.72 -0.24 -10.24
CA THR A 59 10.96 0.54 -11.47
C THR A 59 10.76 2.03 -11.20
N CYS A 60 11.71 2.84 -11.62
CA CYS A 60 11.61 4.29 -11.51
C CYS A 60 10.43 4.83 -12.34
N PRO A 61 9.47 5.55 -11.74
CA PRO A 61 8.33 6.12 -12.46
C PRO A 61 8.71 7.12 -13.56
N LEU A 62 9.83 7.83 -13.42
CA LEU A 62 10.20 8.89 -14.34
C LEU A 62 11.05 8.40 -15.52
N CYS A 63 12.00 7.50 -15.29
CA CYS A 63 12.96 7.09 -16.32
C CYS A 63 12.90 5.59 -16.68
N GLY A 64 12.02 4.82 -16.04
CA GLY A 64 11.83 3.39 -16.34
C GLY A 64 12.98 2.47 -15.91
N MET A 65 14.04 2.99 -15.30
CA MET A 65 15.15 2.16 -14.82
C MET A 65 14.69 1.29 -13.64
N THR A 66 14.97 -0.02 -13.70
CA THR A 66 14.64 -0.97 -12.65
C THR A 66 15.86 -1.25 -11.78
N THR A 67 15.67 -1.29 -10.46
CA THR A 67 16.68 -1.74 -9.50
C THR A 67 16.25 -3.05 -8.86
N CYS A 68 17.22 -3.88 -8.48
CA CYS A 68 17.04 -5.09 -7.68
C CYS A 68 17.28 -4.86 -6.19
N VAL A 69 17.50 -3.60 -5.78
CA VAL A 69 17.59 -3.23 -4.37
C VAL A 69 16.17 -3.22 -3.80
N PRO A 70 15.91 -3.90 -2.67
CA PRO A 70 14.60 -3.84 -2.04
C PRO A 70 14.22 -2.44 -1.57
N LEU A 71 12.93 -2.12 -1.57
CA LEU A 71 12.45 -0.77 -1.26
C LEU A 71 12.83 -0.30 0.16
N TRP A 72 12.92 -1.20 1.14
CA TRP A 72 13.30 -0.85 2.52
C TRP A 72 14.77 -0.45 2.67
N GLU A 73 15.61 -0.67 1.65
CA GLU A 73 17.02 -0.25 1.60
C GLU A 73 17.22 1.06 0.85
N PHE A 74 16.15 1.67 0.31
CA PHE A 74 16.28 2.95 -0.38
C PHE A 74 16.62 4.05 0.62
N ALA A 75 17.58 4.89 0.26
CA ALA A 75 17.97 6.02 1.09
C ALA A 75 16.84 7.06 1.14
N VAL A 76 16.52 7.52 2.34
CA VAL A 76 15.63 8.67 2.55
C VAL A 76 16.39 9.95 2.22
N ASN A 77 15.79 10.83 1.42
CA ASN A 77 16.35 12.15 1.16
C ASN A 77 15.86 13.15 2.22
N PHE A 78 16.58 13.23 3.34
CA PHE A 78 16.25 14.15 4.43
C PHE A 78 16.34 15.63 4.03
N GLU A 79 17.16 15.98 3.05
CA GLU A 79 17.30 17.37 2.59
C GLU A 79 15.98 17.91 2.02
N VAL A 80 15.25 17.06 1.29
CA VAL A 80 13.93 17.39 0.75
C VAL A 80 12.91 17.61 1.87
N ILE A 81 13.00 16.82 2.95
CA ILE A 81 12.14 16.98 4.13
C ILE A 81 12.45 18.30 4.83
N TYR A 82 13.74 18.57 5.08
CA TYR A 82 14.19 19.80 5.74
C TYR A 82 13.80 21.04 4.96
N PHE A 83 13.97 21.02 3.65
CA PHE A 83 13.56 22.14 2.80
C PHE A 83 12.05 22.42 2.89
N ASN A 84 11.20 21.38 2.84
CA ASN A 84 9.76 21.57 2.99
C ASN A 84 9.37 22.07 4.39
N ASP A 85 10.04 21.56 5.41
CA ASP A 85 9.85 21.96 6.79
C ASP A 85 10.27 23.42 7.04
N GLU A 86 11.38 23.86 6.45
CA GLU A 86 11.82 25.26 6.49
C GLU A 86 10.78 26.20 5.85
N VAL A 87 10.20 25.80 4.71
CA VAL A 87 9.11 26.56 4.06
C VAL A 87 7.86 26.63 4.95
N LEU A 88 7.61 25.61 5.78
CA LEU A 88 6.55 25.59 6.78
C LEU A 88 6.92 26.31 8.09
N GLY A 89 8.12 26.89 8.18
CA GLY A 89 8.61 27.59 9.38
C GLY A 89 9.01 26.65 10.52
N VAL A 90 9.16 25.36 10.25
CA VAL A 90 9.63 24.37 11.22
C VAL A 90 11.13 24.61 11.48
N ARG A 91 11.51 24.65 12.76
CA ARG A 91 12.89 24.88 13.17
C ARG A 91 13.54 23.61 13.70
N TYR A 92 14.85 23.49 13.49
CA TYR A 92 15.65 22.36 13.90
C TYR A 92 16.71 22.76 14.91
N CYS A 93 17.01 21.88 15.87
CA CYS A 93 18.12 22.05 16.79
C CYS A 93 19.44 21.94 16.05
N GLU A 94 20.30 22.94 16.21
CA GLU A 94 21.60 23.00 15.55
C GLU A 94 22.52 21.82 15.94
N VAL A 95 22.41 21.37 17.20
CA VAL A 95 23.24 20.31 17.78
C VAL A 95 22.76 18.91 17.39
N HIS A 96 21.46 18.63 17.57
CA HIS A 96 20.92 17.27 17.44
C HIS A 96 20.22 17.00 16.11
N LYS A 97 20.02 18.03 15.26
CA LYS A 97 19.26 17.94 13.99
C LYS A 97 17.85 17.37 14.15
N LEU A 98 17.28 17.52 15.33
CA LEU A 98 15.90 17.17 15.66
C LEU A 98 15.03 18.42 15.67
N GLN A 99 13.76 18.28 15.30
CA GLN A 99 12.78 19.35 15.34
C GLN A 99 12.72 19.99 16.73
N LEU A 100 12.70 21.33 16.76
CA LEU A 100 12.49 22.10 17.98
C LEU A 100 11.05 21.93 18.45
N VAL A 101 10.89 21.66 19.74
CA VAL A 101 9.59 21.60 20.42
C VAL A 101 9.33 22.85 21.28
N SER A 102 10.35 23.71 21.44
CA SER A 102 10.26 25.04 22.06
C SER A 102 11.08 26.05 21.24
N GLN A 103 11.22 27.30 21.70
CA GLN A 103 11.98 28.34 20.98
C GLN A 103 13.42 27.94 20.63
N SER A 104 14.05 27.05 21.40
CA SER A 104 15.46 26.68 21.23
C SER A 104 15.80 25.22 21.55
N LEU A 105 14.86 24.42 22.05
CA LEU A 105 15.14 23.05 22.49
C LEU A 105 14.42 22.00 21.63
N CYS A 106 15.17 20.99 21.18
CA CYS A 106 14.57 19.75 20.69
C CYS A 106 14.31 18.77 21.84
N ARG A 107 13.60 17.69 21.55
CA ARG A 107 13.28 16.63 22.54
C ARG A 107 14.52 16.07 23.23
N LEU A 108 15.65 15.96 22.50
CA LEU A 108 16.89 15.44 23.07
C LEU A 108 17.60 16.46 23.97
N CYS A 109 17.57 17.75 23.62
CA CYS A 109 18.04 18.82 24.52
C CYS A 109 17.29 18.81 25.86
N ILE A 110 15.97 18.62 25.80
CA ILE A 110 15.10 18.56 26.98
C ILE A 110 15.44 17.32 27.81
N LEU A 111 15.58 16.15 27.19
CA LEU A 111 15.90 14.90 27.90
C LEU A 111 17.28 14.90 28.56
N LEU A 112 18.27 15.51 27.92
CA LEU A 112 19.65 15.51 28.41
C LEU A 112 19.92 16.55 29.50
N ASN A 113 19.01 17.51 29.71
CA ASN A 113 19.17 18.54 30.73
C ASN A 113 18.08 18.41 31.81
N LYS A 114 18.45 17.97 33.02
CA LYS A 114 17.51 17.70 34.12
C LYS A 114 16.64 18.90 34.53
N GLU A 115 17.17 20.12 34.44
CA GLU A 115 16.43 21.35 34.80
C GLU A 115 15.37 21.67 33.75
N TYR A 116 15.77 21.76 32.47
CA TYR A 116 14.82 21.94 31.36
C TYR A 116 13.84 20.78 31.22
N PHE A 117 14.22 19.55 31.56
CA PHE A 117 13.31 18.42 31.59
C PHE A 117 12.20 18.62 32.62
N SER A 118 12.55 19.05 33.83
CA SER A 118 11.60 19.31 34.91
C SER A 118 10.65 20.45 34.55
N GLU A 119 11.17 21.60 34.08
CA GLU A 119 10.34 22.74 33.63
C GLU A 119 9.45 22.38 32.43
N PHE A 120 9.98 21.62 31.46
CA PHE A 120 9.21 21.15 30.32
C PHE A 120 8.05 20.27 30.77
N LEU A 121 8.27 19.32 31.69
CA LEU A 121 7.22 18.46 32.25
C LEU A 121 6.15 19.24 33.02
N GLU A 122 6.52 20.32 33.69
CA GLU A 122 5.59 21.14 34.48
C GLU A 122 4.77 22.13 33.62
N SER A 123 5.20 22.41 32.39
CA SER A 123 4.46 23.31 31.52
C SER A 123 3.09 22.75 31.10
N ALA A 124 2.07 23.61 31.11
CA ALA A 124 0.70 23.23 30.76
C ALA A 124 0.60 22.65 29.33
N GLN A 125 1.37 23.20 28.38
CA GLN A 125 1.43 22.71 26.99
C GLN A 125 1.95 21.26 26.91
N THR A 126 2.99 20.93 27.66
CA THR A 126 3.53 19.57 27.69
C THR A 126 2.58 18.59 28.35
N LEU A 127 1.93 19.00 29.44
CA LEU A 127 0.93 18.18 30.13
C LEU A 127 -0.25 17.86 29.20
N ASP A 128 -0.73 18.84 28.45
CA ASP A 128 -1.82 18.68 27.49
C ASP A 128 -1.39 17.86 26.27
N TYR A 129 -0.16 18.04 25.78
CA TYR A 129 0.43 17.17 24.75
C TYR A 129 0.46 15.71 25.21
N PHE A 130 0.97 15.41 26.41
CA PHE A 130 1.00 14.03 26.92
C PHE A 130 -0.38 13.45 27.18
N LYS A 131 -1.34 14.25 27.66
CA LYS A 131 -2.76 13.83 27.77
C LYS A 131 -3.35 13.49 26.40
N SER A 132 -3.11 14.32 25.39
CA SER A 132 -3.57 14.09 24.02
C SER A 132 -2.94 12.81 23.43
N GLN A 133 -1.63 12.63 23.60
CA GLN A 133 -0.93 11.42 23.16
C GLN A 133 -1.43 10.17 23.89
N LYS A 134 -1.67 10.25 25.20
CA LYS A 134 -2.24 9.13 25.98
C LYS A 134 -3.64 8.76 25.49
N SER A 135 -4.47 9.76 25.18
CA SER A 135 -5.79 9.54 24.59
C SER A 135 -5.68 8.84 23.23
N LEU A 136 -4.82 9.36 22.35
CA LEU A 136 -4.58 8.79 21.02
C LEU A 136 -4.09 7.34 21.09
N ILE A 137 -3.12 7.05 21.96
CA ILE A 137 -2.60 5.69 22.18
C ILE A 137 -3.70 4.76 22.68
N ASN A 138 -4.55 5.21 23.61
CA ASN A 138 -5.66 4.40 24.11
C ASN A 138 -6.68 4.11 23.01
N THR A 139 -7.02 5.10 22.18
CA THR A 139 -7.91 4.92 21.03
C THR A 139 -7.32 3.93 20.03
N GLN A 140 -6.03 4.06 19.70
CA GLN A 140 -5.34 3.12 18.82
C GLN A 140 -5.31 1.72 19.41
N LYS A 141 -5.00 1.57 20.71
CA LYS A 141 -4.99 0.28 21.40
C LYS A 141 -6.36 -0.40 21.35
N LEU A 142 -7.44 0.36 21.54
CA LEU A 142 -8.80 -0.16 21.42
C LEU A 142 -9.11 -0.60 19.97
N LYS A 143 -8.73 0.22 18.97
CA LYS A 143 -8.88 -0.09 17.55
C LYS A 143 -8.16 -1.39 17.18
N TYR A 144 -6.89 -1.53 17.58
CA TYR A 144 -6.12 -2.75 17.32
C TYR A 144 -6.68 -3.96 18.06
N SER A 145 -7.12 -3.80 19.31
CA SER A 145 -7.75 -4.89 20.05
C SER A 145 -9.03 -5.40 19.37
N LYS A 146 -9.84 -4.49 18.81
CA LYS A 146 -11.04 -4.84 18.04
C LYS A 146 -10.67 -5.58 16.74
N ALA A 147 -9.75 -5.02 15.95
CA ALA A 147 -9.31 -5.63 14.70
C ALA A 147 -8.69 -7.03 14.92
N TYR A 148 -7.93 -7.21 16.01
CA TYR A 148 -7.37 -8.51 16.37
C TYR A 148 -8.45 -9.55 16.70
N LYS A 149 -9.51 -9.16 17.42
CA LYS A 149 -10.66 -10.05 17.68
C LYS A 149 -11.39 -10.44 16.40
N GLU A 150 -11.58 -9.51 15.48
CA GLU A 150 -12.20 -9.78 14.17
C GLU A 150 -11.34 -10.75 13.35
N PHE A 151 -10.02 -10.54 13.32
CA PHE A 151 -9.07 -11.44 12.67
C PHE A 151 -9.12 -12.87 13.21
N LEU A 152 -9.14 -13.04 14.54
CA LEU A 152 -9.33 -14.36 15.16
C LEU A 152 -10.67 -15.01 14.76
N GLY A 153 -11.71 -14.20 14.59
CA GLY A 153 -13.00 -14.65 14.06
C GLY A 153 -12.90 -15.20 12.64
N TYR A 154 -12.19 -14.51 11.75
CA TYR A 154 -11.94 -14.98 10.38
C TYR A 154 -11.10 -16.26 10.33
N LEU A 155 -10.04 -16.35 11.14
CA LEU A 155 -9.24 -17.57 11.25
C LEU A 155 -10.10 -18.79 11.60
N LYS A 156 -10.96 -18.66 12.61
CA LYS A 156 -11.86 -19.74 13.02
C LYS A 156 -12.85 -20.15 11.92
N GLN A 157 -13.30 -19.20 11.11
CA GLN A 157 -14.17 -19.50 9.97
C GLN A 157 -13.42 -20.25 8.87
N ILE A 158 -12.19 -19.84 8.55
CA ILE A 158 -11.33 -20.51 7.57
C ILE A 158 -11.07 -21.96 8.02
N GLU A 159 -10.71 -22.17 9.28
CA GLU A 159 -10.52 -23.52 9.85
C GLU A 159 -11.77 -24.38 9.66
N LYS A 160 -12.94 -23.87 10.06
CA LYS A 160 -14.21 -24.60 9.93
C LYS A 160 -14.54 -24.96 8.48
N VAL A 161 -14.33 -24.04 7.53
CA VAL A 161 -14.57 -24.30 6.09
C VAL A 161 -13.57 -25.32 5.57
N SER A 162 -12.31 -25.22 5.97
CA SER A 162 -11.26 -26.16 5.54
C SER A 162 -11.55 -27.60 6.01
N GLU A 163 -11.96 -27.78 7.27
CA GLU A 163 -12.35 -29.09 7.82
C GLU A 163 -13.57 -29.67 7.09
N ALA A 164 -14.59 -28.85 6.82
CA ALA A 164 -15.75 -29.27 6.07
C ALA A 164 -15.39 -29.72 4.65
N HIS A 165 -14.49 -28.99 3.98
CA HIS A 165 -14.02 -29.34 2.64
C HIS A 165 -13.26 -30.67 2.65
N VAL A 166 -12.34 -30.88 3.59
CA VAL A 166 -11.60 -32.15 3.75
C VAL A 166 -12.57 -33.32 3.96
N LYS A 167 -13.59 -33.14 4.80
CA LYS A 167 -14.61 -34.18 5.04
C LYS A 167 -15.42 -34.49 3.78
N ASN A 168 -15.80 -33.47 3.02
CA ASN A 168 -16.56 -33.64 1.77
C ASN A 168 -15.72 -34.35 0.70
N LEU A 169 -14.43 -34.02 0.58
CA LEU A 169 -13.52 -34.68 -0.35
C LEU A 169 -13.35 -36.16 -0.02
N ARG A 170 -13.12 -36.50 1.26
CA ARG A 170 -13.03 -37.90 1.69
C ARG A 170 -14.31 -38.68 1.41
N SER A 171 -15.47 -38.08 1.68
CA SER A 171 -16.75 -38.73 1.37
C SER A 171 -16.95 -38.93 -0.14
N ALA A 172 -16.53 -37.98 -0.98
CA ALA A 172 -16.58 -38.13 -2.42
C ALA A 172 -15.63 -39.24 -2.91
N GLU A 173 -14.41 -39.30 -2.36
CA GLU A 173 -13.43 -40.34 -2.64
C GLU A 173 -13.97 -41.74 -2.27
N GLU A 174 -14.56 -41.89 -1.08
CA GLU A 174 -15.17 -43.15 -0.63
C GLU A 174 -16.30 -43.60 -1.58
N LYS A 175 -17.15 -42.67 -2.02
CA LYS A 175 -18.21 -42.95 -2.99
C LYS A 175 -17.65 -43.38 -4.34
N LEU A 176 -16.59 -42.74 -4.82
CA LEU A 176 -15.93 -43.11 -6.08
C LEU A 176 -15.31 -44.50 -5.98
N ILE A 177 -14.60 -44.81 -4.89
CA ILE A 177 -14.03 -46.13 -4.65
C ILE A 177 -15.13 -47.20 -4.60
N PHE A 178 -16.22 -46.94 -3.88
CA PHE A 178 -17.36 -47.85 -3.83
C PHE A 178 -17.94 -48.09 -5.22
N PHE A 179 -18.17 -47.01 -5.99
CA PHE A 179 -18.71 -47.09 -7.34
C PHE A 179 -17.82 -47.97 -8.23
N ILE A 180 -16.52 -47.68 -8.31
CA ILE A 180 -15.54 -48.45 -9.10
C ILE A 180 -15.54 -49.93 -8.71
N ARG A 181 -15.61 -50.24 -7.42
CA ARG A 181 -15.61 -51.63 -6.92
C ARG A 181 -16.93 -52.37 -7.19
N SER A 182 -18.05 -51.65 -7.25
CA SER A 182 -19.39 -52.23 -7.38
C SER A 182 -19.83 -52.46 -8.82
N THR A 183 -19.08 -51.96 -9.81
CA THR A 183 -19.53 -51.93 -11.21
C THR A 183 -19.06 -53.14 -12.03
N LYS A 184 -20.02 -53.83 -12.67
CA LYS A 184 -19.81 -54.70 -13.85
C LYS A 184 -19.58 -53.82 -15.11
N GLU A 185 -18.97 -54.39 -16.16
CA GLU A 185 -18.43 -53.72 -17.38
C GLU A 185 -19.28 -52.60 -18.01
N THR A 186 -20.61 -52.60 -17.86
CA THR A 186 -21.53 -51.57 -18.39
C THR A 186 -21.34 -50.17 -17.80
N CYS A 187 -20.62 -50.02 -16.69
CA CYS A 187 -20.43 -48.72 -16.03
C CYS A 187 -19.19 -47.93 -16.49
N ILE A 188 -18.23 -48.60 -17.14
CA ILE A 188 -17.09 -47.93 -17.76
C ILE A 188 -17.59 -46.93 -18.82
N GLU A 189 -18.63 -47.30 -19.58
CA GLU A 189 -19.28 -46.43 -20.56
C GLU A 189 -19.94 -45.19 -19.93
N GLN A 190 -20.56 -45.33 -18.76
CA GLN A 190 -21.13 -44.19 -18.02
C GLN A 190 -20.06 -43.27 -17.44
N VAL A 191 -18.94 -43.81 -16.95
CA VAL A 191 -17.80 -43.00 -16.51
C VAL A 191 -17.20 -42.23 -17.69
N TYR A 192 -17.04 -42.86 -18.85
CA TYR A 192 -16.60 -42.18 -20.07
C TYR A 192 -17.60 -41.11 -20.54
N SER A 193 -18.91 -41.32 -20.39
CA SER A 193 -19.95 -40.32 -20.67
C SER A 193 -19.82 -39.12 -19.74
N ASN A 194 -19.73 -39.35 -18.43
CA ASN A 194 -19.61 -38.29 -17.43
C ASN A 194 -18.30 -37.50 -17.57
N CYS A 195 -17.18 -38.17 -17.92
CA CYS A 195 -15.91 -37.48 -18.23
C CYS A 195 -16.02 -36.58 -19.47
N ARG A 196 -16.87 -36.96 -20.44
CA ARG A 196 -17.14 -36.16 -21.64
C ARG A 196 -17.95 -34.91 -21.28
N GLU A 197 -19.01 -35.06 -20.50
CA GLU A 197 -19.82 -33.94 -19.99
C GLU A 197 -18.99 -32.96 -19.14
N VAL A 198 -18.11 -33.44 -18.27
CA VAL A 198 -17.21 -32.58 -17.48
C VAL A 198 -16.20 -31.84 -18.38
N SER A 199 -15.75 -32.48 -19.47
CA SER A 199 -14.86 -31.83 -20.44
C SER A 199 -15.57 -30.75 -21.25
N GLU A 200 -16.82 -30.97 -21.63
CA GLU A 200 -17.67 -29.96 -22.27
C GLU A 200 -17.96 -28.80 -21.31
N LEU A 201 -18.26 -29.08 -20.04
CA LEU A 201 -18.46 -28.05 -19.02
C LEU A 201 -17.20 -27.20 -18.85
N LYS A 202 -16.02 -27.82 -18.79
CA LYS A 202 -14.73 -27.14 -18.70
C LYS A 202 -14.48 -26.24 -19.92
N GLN A 203 -14.78 -26.70 -21.13
CA GLN A 203 -14.65 -25.88 -22.33
C GLN A 203 -15.61 -24.68 -22.30
N ASN A 204 -16.85 -24.90 -21.85
CA ASN A 204 -17.85 -23.84 -21.73
C ASN A 204 -17.43 -22.79 -20.69
N PHE A 205 -16.92 -23.21 -19.53
CA PHE A 205 -16.35 -22.31 -18.53
C PHE A 205 -15.13 -21.53 -19.06
N GLN A 206 -14.23 -22.19 -19.81
CA GLN A 206 -13.09 -21.50 -20.42
C GLN A 206 -13.53 -20.47 -21.47
N GLN A 207 -14.59 -20.76 -22.23
CA GLN A 207 -15.15 -19.84 -23.19
C GLN A 207 -15.83 -18.64 -22.50
N GLN A 208 -16.57 -18.88 -21.43
CA GLN A 208 -17.17 -17.82 -20.60
C GLN A 208 -16.10 -16.95 -19.93
N LEU A 209 -15.02 -17.55 -19.41
CA LEU A 209 -13.89 -16.79 -18.86
C LEU A 209 -13.24 -15.90 -19.93
N LYS A 210 -13.06 -16.40 -21.16
CA LYS A 210 -12.56 -15.58 -22.27
C LYS A 210 -13.49 -14.41 -22.61
N GLN A 211 -14.81 -14.62 -22.57
CA GLN A 211 -15.79 -13.54 -22.77
C GLN A 211 -15.72 -12.50 -21.65
N ILE A 212 -15.57 -12.94 -20.40
CA ILE A 212 -15.40 -12.03 -19.25
C ILE A 212 -14.10 -11.23 -19.40
N ASP A 213 -12.99 -11.86 -19.80
CA ASP A 213 -11.72 -11.16 -20.04
C ASP A 213 -11.84 -10.11 -21.16
N GLN A 214 -12.58 -10.40 -22.22
CA GLN A 214 -12.88 -9.46 -23.30
C GLN A 214 -13.72 -8.27 -22.80
N GLU A 215 -14.73 -8.51 -21.97
CA GLU A 215 -15.54 -7.45 -21.38
C GLU A 215 -14.73 -6.62 -20.36
N ILE A 216 -13.85 -7.25 -19.57
CA ILE A 216 -12.92 -6.51 -18.71
C ILE A 216 -12.01 -5.62 -19.56
N LEU A 217 -11.50 -6.11 -20.69
CA LEU A 217 -10.69 -5.30 -21.60
C LEU A 217 -11.49 -4.13 -22.17
N ARG A 218 -12.75 -4.36 -22.58
CA ARG A 218 -13.67 -3.33 -23.07
C ARG A 218 -13.94 -2.26 -22.01
N VAL A 219 -14.23 -2.67 -20.77
CA VAL A 219 -14.46 -1.75 -19.64
C VAL A 219 -13.19 -0.95 -19.33
N LYS A 220 -12.01 -1.57 -19.39
CA LYS A 220 -10.74 -0.84 -19.25
C LYS A 220 -10.51 0.19 -20.36
N GLN A 221 -10.86 -0.14 -21.60
CA GLN A 221 -10.79 0.81 -22.73
C GLN A 221 -11.78 1.96 -22.56
N LEU A 222 -13.03 1.68 -22.17
CA LEU A 222 -14.03 2.71 -21.88
C LEU A 222 -13.61 3.60 -20.71
N LYS A 223 -13.04 3.01 -19.65
CA LYS A 223 -12.48 3.75 -18.52
C LYS A 223 -11.34 4.67 -18.99
N SER A 224 -10.42 4.16 -19.82
CA SER A 224 -9.35 4.98 -20.40
C SER A 224 -9.91 6.11 -21.26
N GLN A 225 -10.96 5.88 -22.05
CA GLN A 225 -11.62 6.93 -22.83
C GLN A 225 -12.26 8.00 -21.94
N PHE A 226 -12.87 7.62 -20.82
CA PHE A 226 -13.41 8.54 -19.82
C PHE A 226 -12.33 9.32 -19.05
N GLU A 227 -11.18 8.69 -18.78
CA GLU A 227 -10.06 9.34 -18.10
C GLU A 227 -9.29 10.31 -19.02
N HIS A 228 -9.45 10.17 -20.35
CA HIS A 228 -8.82 11.04 -21.36
C HIS A 228 -9.82 11.99 -22.03
N SER A 229 -11.12 11.90 -21.73
CA SER A 229 -12.09 12.92 -22.13
C SER A 229 -11.90 14.13 -21.22
N ASP A 230 -11.35 15.20 -21.78
CA ASP A 230 -11.26 16.51 -21.15
C ASP A 230 -12.62 16.89 -20.52
N ILE A 231 -12.55 17.52 -19.34
CA ILE A 231 -13.67 18.09 -18.59
C ILE A 231 -14.44 19.18 -19.40
N SER A 232 -14.12 19.41 -20.67
CA SER A 232 -14.72 20.41 -21.54
C SER A 232 -15.87 19.94 -22.45
N GLU A 233 -16.26 18.66 -22.47
CA GLU A 233 -17.38 18.19 -23.33
C GLU A 233 -18.62 17.67 -22.57
N GLN A 234 -18.82 18.06 -21.30
CA GLN A 234 -20.12 17.91 -20.60
C GLN A 234 -20.92 19.23 -20.49
N LEU A 235 -20.65 20.16 -21.41
CA LEU A 235 -21.65 21.14 -21.81
C LEU A 235 -22.20 20.70 -23.16
N VAL A 236 -23.53 20.75 -23.30
CA VAL A 236 -24.32 20.44 -24.51
C VAL A 236 -24.78 18.99 -24.64
N PHE A 237 -25.85 18.65 -23.92
CA PHE A 237 -27.08 18.05 -24.47
C PHE A 237 -28.18 18.41 -23.46
N GLU A 238 -28.66 19.66 -23.51
CA GLU A 238 -29.87 20.12 -24.23
C GLU A 238 -31.16 19.85 -23.45
N VAL A 239 -31.76 20.98 -23.01
CA VAL A 239 -33.20 21.31 -22.85
C VAL A 239 -34.05 20.43 -21.94
#